data_AF-A0A6J6AHQ7-F1
#
_entry.id   AF-A0A6J6AHQ7-F1
#
_cell.length_a   1.000
_cell.length_b   1.000
_cell.length_c   1.000
_cell.angle_alpha   90.00
_cell.angle_beta   90.00
_cell.angle_gamma   90.00
#
_symmetry.space_group_name_H-M   'P 1'
#
loop_
_entity.id
_entity.type
_entity.pdbx_description
1 polymer ?
#
loop_
_entity_poly.entity_id
_entity_poly.type
_entity_poly.pdbx_seq_one_letter_code
_entity_poly.pdbx_strand_id
1 'polypeptide(L)'
;MQGDAAVSQIVAALNSLSRRDDIDLVMLMRGGGSKGDLAAFDDEQIAMAISKCSHPVFTGIGHEIDTSIADIVAHTANKTPTACAQSVIAIVESFLSELSYSAGSLRSLTQTAVERARSRIAVSVERLRTRPRTALERQSQKLMMHAASVRLLDPVTTMARGWSITRDSAGNVVRSISDIKKGDTVVTALADGSITSTVEGVA
;
A
#
# COMPACT_ATOMS: atom_id res chain seq x y z
N MET A 1 -58.28 19.13 7.19
CA MET A 1 -59.41 18.23 7.52
C MET A 1 -59.82 18.57 8.94
N GLN A 2 -61.09 18.92 9.17
CA GLN A 2 -61.61 19.37 10.46
C GLN A 2 -62.76 18.47 10.91
N GLY A 3 -62.76 18.06 12.19
CA GLY A 3 -63.82 17.25 12.82
C GLY A 3 -63.45 15.79 13.13
N ASP A 4 -64.40 15.05 13.73
CA ASP A 4 -64.28 13.65 14.21
C ASP A 4 -63.68 12.65 13.20
N ALA A 5 -63.79 12.94 11.90
CA ALA A 5 -63.26 12.07 10.85
C ALA A 5 -61.71 12.13 10.71
N ALA A 6 -61.05 13.16 11.27
CA ALA A 6 -59.61 13.36 11.13
C ALA A 6 -58.79 12.23 11.79
N VAL A 7 -59.21 11.78 12.98
CA VAL A 7 -58.56 10.68 13.73
C VAL A 7 -58.55 9.41 12.88
N SER A 8 -59.71 9.00 12.39
CA SER A 8 -59.86 7.77 11.59
C SER A 8 -59.02 7.81 10.30
N GLN A 9 -58.93 8.97 9.66
CA GLN A 9 -58.15 9.15 8.43
C GLN A 9 -56.64 9.09 8.68
N ILE A 10 -56.15 9.73 9.75
CA ILE A 10 -54.72 9.67 10.12
C ILE A 10 -54.32 8.25 10.49
N VAL A 11 -55.14 7.56 11.29
CA VAL A 11 -54.88 6.16 11.68
C VAL A 11 -54.87 5.25 10.45
N ALA A 12 -55.82 5.40 9.53
CA ALA A 12 -55.84 4.63 8.29
C ALA A 12 -54.59 4.89 7.42
N ALA A 13 -54.16 6.15 7.32
CA ALA A 13 -52.96 6.53 6.57
C ALA A 13 -51.69 5.94 7.20
N LEU A 14 -51.52 6.06 8.52
CA LEU A 14 -50.38 5.49 9.25
C LEU A 14 -50.32 3.97 9.07
N ASN A 15 -51.45 3.28 9.22
CA ASN A 15 -51.51 1.83 9.00
C ASN A 15 -51.20 1.44 7.55
N SER A 16 -51.59 2.26 6.57
CA SER A 16 -51.26 2.03 5.17
C SER A 16 -49.78 2.25 4.88
N LEU A 17 -49.17 3.30 5.45
CA LEU A 17 -47.76 3.62 5.27
C LEU A 17 -46.86 2.62 6.00
N SER A 18 -47.28 2.12 7.16
CA SER A 18 -46.57 1.08 7.92
C SER A 18 -46.41 -0.25 7.14
N ARG A 19 -47.20 -0.48 6.09
CA ARG A 19 -47.08 -1.69 5.24
C ARG A 19 -46.20 -1.51 4.01
N ARG A 20 -45.64 -0.33 3.80
CA ARG A 20 -44.83 0.00 2.63
C ARG A 20 -43.36 -0.20 2.92
N ASP A 21 -42.66 -0.98 2.11
CA ASP A 21 -41.20 -1.18 2.26
C ASP A 21 -40.37 -0.19 1.42
N ASP A 22 -41.02 0.76 0.74
CA ASP A 22 -40.40 1.74 -0.14
C ASP A 22 -40.25 3.14 0.49
N ILE A 23 -40.46 3.25 1.80
CA ILE A 23 -40.27 4.48 2.58
C ILE A 23 -39.44 4.19 3.83
N ASP A 24 -38.58 5.14 4.21
CA ASP A 24 -37.71 5.00 5.38
C ASP A 24 -38.27 5.68 6.64
N LEU A 25 -39.22 6.61 6.48
CA LEU A 25 -39.84 7.35 7.57
C LEU A 25 -41.22 7.89 7.17
N VAL A 26 -42.02 8.23 8.18
CA VAL A 26 -43.32 8.89 7.99
C VAL A 26 -43.31 10.24 8.70
N MET A 27 -43.83 11.29 8.04
CA MET A 27 -43.98 12.60 8.66
C MET A 27 -45.45 12.92 8.91
N LEU A 28 -45.82 13.10 10.17
CA LEU A 28 -47.13 13.59 10.59
C LEU A 28 -47.04 15.10 10.85
N MET A 29 -47.43 15.87 9.84
CA MET A 29 -47.33 17.33 9.87
C MET A 29 -48.69 17.98 9.76
N ARG A 30 -48.84 19.13 10.42
CA ARG A 30 -50.06 19.93 10.37
C ARG A 30 -49.77 21.33 9.83
N GLY A 31 -50.53 21.78 8.83
CA GLY A 31 -50.47 23.16 8.37
C GLY A 31 -50.94 24.18 9.43
N GLY A 32 -50.87 25.48 9.10
CA GLY A 32 -51.46 26.52 9.95
C GLY A 32 -52.96 26.27 10.22
N GLY A 33 -53.43 26.51 11.45
CA GLY A 33 -54.83 26.28 11.84
C GLY A 33 -55.15 26.70 13.27
N SER A 34 -56.39 26.49 13.70
CA SER A 34 -56.93 26.93 15.00
C SER A 34 -56.60 25.96 16.15
N LYS A 35 -56.84 26.34 17.40
CA LYS A 35 -56.67 25.44 18.57
C LYS A 35 -57.54 24.17 18.49
N GLY A 36 -58.72 24.25 17.87
CA GLY A 36 -59.62 23.10 17.70
C GLY A 36 -59.04 21.97 16.84
N ASP A 37 -58.03 22.27 16.02
CA ASP A 37 -57.37 21.28 15.17
C ASP A 37 -56.24 20.52 15.90
N LEU A 38 -55.89 20.89 17.14
CA LEU A 38 -54.88 20.15 17.95
C LEU A 38 -55.49 18.93 18.64
N ALA A 39 -56.75 18.99 19.07
CA ALA A 39 -57.37 17.96 19.90
C ALA A 39 -57.37 16.57 19.26
N ALA A 40 -57.42 16.48 17.92
CA ALA A 40 -57.34 15.21 17.22
C ALA A 40 -56.00 14.49 17.44
N PHE A 41 -54.90 15.22 17.68
CA PHE A 41 -53.57 14.67 17.89
C PHE A 41 -53.32 14.20 19.33
N ASP A 42 -54.26 14.47 20.25
CA ASP A 42 -54.30 13.91 21.60
C ASP A 42 -55.15 12.62 21.68
N ASP A 43 -55.66 12.13 20.55
CA ASP A 43 -56.46 10.91 20.51
C ASP A 43 -55.58 9.66 20.70
N GLU A 44 -56.02 8.77 21.60
CA GLU A 44 -55.34 7.51 21.90
C GLU A 44 -55.12 6.65 20.65
N GLN A 45 -56.05 6.68 19.68
CA GLN A 45 -55.94 5.87 18.48
C GLN A 45 -54.79 6.34 17.59
N ILE A 46 -54.54 7.64 17.50
CA ILE A 46 -53.37 8.17 16.77
C ILE A 46 -52.09 7.76 17.50
N ALA A 47 -52.05 7.91 18.83
CA ALA A 47 -50.89 7.55 19.62
C ALA A 47 -50.54 6.05 19.48
N MET A 48 -51.56 5.20 19.50
CA MET A 48 -51.43 3.75 19.29
C MET A 48 -50.99 3.41 17.87
N ALA A 49 -51.48 4.14 16.85
CA ALA A 49 -51.07 3.95 15.47
C ALA A 49 -49.60 4.37 15.23
N ILE A 50 -49.17 5.48 15.83
CA ILE A 50 -47.76 5.93 15.78
C ILE A 50 -46.85 4.90 16.44
N SER A 51 -47.18 4.44 17.65
CA SER A 51 -46.36 3.48 18.39
C SER A 51 -46.25 2.09 17.72
N LYS A 52 -47.24 1.71 16.91
CA LYS A 52 -47.25 0.46 16.11
C LYS A 52 -46.72 0.63 14.69
N CYS A 53 -46.35 1.83 14.28
CA CYS A 53 -45.80 2.08 12.96
C CYS A 53 -44.42 1.40 12.83
N SER A 54 -44.20 0.65 11.75
CA SER A 54 -42.91 0.00 11.47
C SER A 54 -41.79 1.00 11.14
N HIS A 55 -42.19 2.20 10.69
CA HIS A 55 -41.29 3.27 10.26
C HIS A 55 -41.25 4.38 11.30
N PRO A 56 -40.08 5.02 11.51
CA PRO A 56 -39.97 6.14 12.44
C PRO A 56 -40.89 7.27 12.02
N VAL A 57 -41.77 7.67 12.96
CA VAL A 57 -42.72 8.76 12.74
C VAL A 57 -42.14 10.05 13.28
N PHE A 58 -42.04 11.07 12.42
CA PHE A 58 -41.63 12.42 12.76
C PHE A 58 -42.85 13.32 12.84
N THR A 59 -43.00 14.10 13.90
CA THR A 59 -44.12 15.04 14.02
C THR A 59 -43.69 16.48 13.83
N GLY A 60 -44.57 17.26 13.21
CA GLY A 60 -44.46 18.70 13.04
C GLY A 60 -45.84 19.33 13.15
N ILE A 61 -46.47 19.25 14.33
CA ILE A 61 -47.90 19.55 14.50
C ILE A 61 -48.16 20.99 14.98
N GLY A 62 -47.39 21.57 15.92
CA GLY A 62 -47.66 22.94 16.41
C GLY A 62 -46.96 23.40 17.70
N HIS A 63 -47.36 24.59 18.19
CA HIS A 63 -46.61 25.54 19.06
C HIS A 63 -46.34 25.11 20.53
N GLU A 64 -45.30 25.75 21.11
CA GLU A 64 -44.62 25.53 22.41
C GLU A 64 -45.46 25.35 23.68
N ILE A 65 -46.77 25.58 23.66
CA ILE A 65 -47.60 25.57 24.88
C ILE A 65 -48.32 24.21 25.05
N ASP A 66 -48.66 23.52 23.96
CA ASP A 66 -49.48 22.31 23.98
C ASP A 66 -48.73 21.17 23.26
N THR A 67 -47.88 20.43 24.00
CA THR A 67 -47.29 19.18 23.47
C THR A 67 -48.41 18.15 23.32
N SER A 68 -48.60 17.62 22.11
CA SER A 68 -49.65 16.62 21.87
C SER A 68 -49.19 15.21 22.26
N ILE A 69 -50.14 14.30 22.55
CA ILE A 69 -49.80 12.89 22.78
C ILE A 69 -49.07 12.31 21.56
N ALA A 70 -49.46 12.69 20.34
CA ALA A 70 -48.76 12.30 19.11
C ALA A 70 -47.27 12.70 19.12
N ASP A 71 -46.92 13.89 19.62
CA ASP A 71 -45.53 14.33 19.74
C ASP A 71 -44.74 13.51 20.76
N ILE A 72 -45.41 13.08 21.85
CA ILE A 72 -44.78 12.29 22.91
C ILE A 72 -44.44 10.87 22.42
N VAL A 73 -45.32 10.27 21.61
CA VAL A 73 -45.12 8.91 21.11
C VAL A 73 -44.34 8.83 19.79
N ALA A 74 -44.11 9.97 19.14
CA ALA A 74 -43.33 10.03 17.91
C ALA A 74 -41.85 9.69 18.15
N HIS A 75 -41.17 9.20 17.11
CA HIS A 75 -39.71 9.01 17.16
C HIS A 75 -38.99 10.35 17.32
N THR A 76 -39.47 11.40 16.65
CA THR A 76 -38.90 12.74 16.75
C THR A 76 -39.98 13.80 16.59
N ALA A 77 -40.11 14.67 17.59
CA ALA A 77 -41.04 15.77 17.56
C ALA A 77 -40.36 17.09 17.24
N ASN A 78 -40.94 17.85 16.31
CA ASN A 78 -40.49 19.17 15.92
C ASN A 78 -41.59 20.19 16.13
N LYS A 79 -41.20 21.40 16.54
CA LYS A 79 -42.13 22.50 16.86
C LYS A 79 -43.02 22.93 15.70
N THR A 80 -42.55 22.74 14.46
CA THR A 80 -43.24 23.17 13.25
C THR A 80 -43.06 22.16 12.12
N PRO A 81 -43.98 22.14 11.13
CA PRO A 81 -43.78 21.36 9.90
C PRO A 81 -42.46 21.66 9.21
N THR A 82 -42.09 22.94 9.12
CA THR A 82 -40.84 23.36 8.49
C THR A 82 -39.62 22.82 9.23
N ALA A 83 -39.62 22.88 10.57
CA ALA A 83 -38.55 22.29 11.37
C ALA A 83 -38.50 20.77 11.21
N CYS A 84 -39.66 20.12 11.11
CA CYS A 84 -39.74 18.68 10.84
C CYS A 84 -39.09 18.32 9.50
N ALA A 85 -39.41 19.03 8.43
CA ALA A 85 -38.79 18.83 7.12
C ALA A 85 -37.28 19.12 7.15
N GLN A 86 -36.87 20.20 7.82
CA GLN A 86 -35.46 20.55 7.99
C GLN A 86 -34.68 19.47 8.76
N SER A 87 -35.29 18.83 9.76
CA SER A 87 -34.64 17.75 10.51
C SER A 87 -34.30 16.55 9.62
N VAL A 88 -35.21 16.18 8.71
CA VAL A 88 -34.98 15.10 7.74
C VAL A 88 -33.91 15.50 6.72
N ILE A 89 -33.96 16.72 6.22
CA ILE A 89 -32.94 17.25 5.29
C ILE A 89 -31.55 17.21 5.95
N ALA A 90 -31.44 17.63 7.21
CA ALA A 90 -30.18 17.64 7.95
C ALA A 90 -29.59 16.23 8.12
N ILE A 91 -30.43 15.21 8.34
CA ILE A 91 -29.98 13.81 8.40
C ILE A 91 -29.35 13.39 7.07
N VAL A 92 -30.02 13.68 5.94
CA VAL A 92 -29.53 13.33 4.60
C VAL A 92 -28.24 14.09 4.27
N GLU A 93 -28.18 15.39 4.58
CA GLU A 93 -26.99 16.21 4.36
C GLU A 93 -25.79 15.72 5.18
N SER A 94 -26.01 15.35 6.44
CA SER A 94 -24.96 14.78 7.29
C SER A 94 -24.43 13.47 6.70
N PHE A 95 -25.33 12.57 6.30
CA PHE A 95 -24.96 11.30 5.69
C PHE A 95 -24.18 11.48 4.38
N LEU A 96 -24.65 12.36 3.49
CA LEU A 96 -23.96 12.63 2.23
C LEU A 96 -22.59 13.28 2.45
N SER A 97 -22.46 14.13 3.47
CA SER A 97 -21.19 14.75 3.84
C SER A 97 -20.18 13.74 4.35
N GLU A 98 -20.61 12.84 5.25
CA GLU A 98 -19.78 11.74 5.75
C GLU A 98 -19.34 10.81 4.62
N LEU A 99 -20.28 10.41 3.76
CA LEU A 99 -20.00 9.55 2.62
C LEU A 99 -18.96 10.18 1.68
N SER A 100 -19.14 11.46 1.36
CA SER A 100 -18.22 12.21 0.49
C SER A 100 -16.83 12.34 1.12
N TYR A 101 -16.76 12.58 2.42
CA TYR A 101 -15.51 12.66 3.16
C TYR A 101 -14.76 11.31 3.18
N SER A 102 -15.47 10.21 3.47
CA SER A 102 -14.89 8.86 3.45
C SER A 102 -14.40 8.47 2.05
N ALA A 103 -15.18 8.77 1.01
CA ALA A 103 -14.80 8.52 -0.38
C ALA A 103 -13.55 9.32 -0.79
N GLY A 104 -13.48 10.61 -0.42
CA GLY A 104 -12.31 11.46 -0.65
C GLY A 104 -11.06 10.95 0.08
N SER A 105 -11.22 10.51 1.32
CA SER A 105 -10.13 9.97 2.15
C SER A 105 -9.58 8.66 1.57
N LEU A 106 -10.45 7.73 1.18
CA LEU A 106 -10.05 6.49 0.49
C LEU A 106 -9.31 6.77 -0.81
N ARG A 107 -9.79 7.72 -1.62
CA ARG A 107 -9.13 8.13 -2.86
C ARG A 107 -7.73 8.68 -2.61
N SER A 108 -7.56 9.54 -1.62
CA SER A 108 -6.25 10.12 -1.28
C SER A 108 -5.24 9.08 -0.80
N LEU A 109 -5.67 8.18 0.10
CA LEU A 109 -4.83 7.10 0.64
C LEU A 109 -4.40 6.12 -0.45
N THR A 110 -5.33 5.72 -1.32
CA THR A 110 -5.04 4.81 -2.44
C THR A 110 -4.11 5.44 -3.46
N GLN A 111 -4.31 6.71 -3.83
CA GLN A 111 -3.40 7.43 -4.72
C GLN A 111 -1.98 7.50 -4.14
N THR A 112 -1.86 7.89 -2.86
CA THR A 112 -0.57 7.94 -2.16
C THR A 112 0.12 6.58 -2.11
N ALA A 113 -0.63 5.50 -1.85
CA ALA A 113 -0.10 4.14 -1.81
C ALA A 113 0.43 3.69 -3.19
N VAL A 114 -0.31 3.98 -4.26
CA VAL A 114 0.09 3.66 -5.63
C VAL A 114 1.34 4.43 -6.04
N GLU A 115 1.42 5.73 -5.74
CA GLU A 115 2.62 6.54 -6.03
C GLU A 115 3.85 6.04 -5.27
N ARG A 116 3.70 5.69 -3.99
CA ARG A 116 4.79 5.09 -3.20
C ARG A 116 5.24 3.75 -3.78
N ALA A 117 4.30 2.89 -4.20
CA ALA A 117 4.63 1.62 -4.83
C ALA A 117 5.39 1.82 -6.15
N ARG A 118 4.94 2.75 -6.99
CA ARG A 118 5.61 3.12 -8.26
C ARG A 118 7.04 3.62 -8.02
N SER A 119 7.22 4.54 -7.07
CA SER A 119 8.54 5.06 -6.71
C SER A 119 9.48 3.97 -6.17
N ARG A 120 8.96 3.04 -5.35
CA ARG A 120 9.75 1.88 -4.87
C ARG A 120 10.19 0.97 -6.00
N ILE A 121 9.31 0.70 -6.97
CA ILE A 121 9.65 -0.09 -8.15
C ILE A 121 10.72 0.63 -8.98
N ALA A 122 10.55 1.92 -9.25
CA ALA A 122 11.51 2.71 -10.03
C ALA A 122 12.92 2.67 -9.41
N VAL A 123 13.03 2.89 -8.09
CA VAL A 123 14.32 2.81 -7.38
C VAL A 123 14.90 1.40 -7.41
N SER A 124 14.06 0.37 -7.30
CA SER A 124 14.51 -1.03 -7.32
C SER A 124 15.02 -1.43 -8.71
N VAL A 125 14.32 -1.02 -9.77
CA VAL A 125 14.75 -1.21 -11.15
C VAL A 125 16.08 -0.51 -11.40
N GLU A 126 16.25 0.74 -10.96
CA GLU A 126 17.51 1.46 -11.16
C GLU A 126 18.69 0.79 -10.43
N ARG A 127 18.46 0.30 -9.19
CA ARG A 127 19.47 -0.47 -8.45
C ARG A 127 19.83 -1.78 -9.15
N LEU A 128 18.85 -2.49 -9.72
CA LEU A 128 19.08 -3.72 -10.47
C LEU A 128 19.83 -3.48 -11.79
N ARG A 129 19.66 -2.33 -12.42
CA ARG A 129 20.41 -2.01 -13.65
C ARG A 129 21.86 -1.64 -13.36
N THR A 130 22.11 -0.86 -12.31
CA THR A 130 23.42 -0.24 -12.06
C THR A 130 24.36 -1.13 -11.24
N ARG A 131 23.86 -1.78 -10.19
CA ARG A 131 24.72 -2.51 -9.23
C ARG A 131 25.37 -3.77 -9.80
N PRO A 132 24.68 -4.64 -10.54
CA PRO A 132 25.31 -5.84 -11.10
C PRO A 132 26.39 -5.47 -12.12
N ARG A 133 26.13 -4.45 -12.93
CA ARG A 133 27.08 -3.96 -13.94
C ARG A 133 28.37 -3.44 -13.29
N THR A 134 28.23 -2.54 -12.32
CA THR A 134 29.40 -2.00 -11.59
C THR A 134 30.13 -3.08 -10.79
N ALA A 135 29.42 -4.04 -10.21
CA ALA A 135 30.04 -5.19 -9.54
C ALA A 135 30.83 -6.07 -10.53
N LEU A 136 30.25 -6.37 -11.70
CA LEU A 136 30.88 -7.18 -12.73
C LEU A 136 32.12 -6.48 -13.32
N GLU A 137 32.02 -5.18 -13.61
CA GLU A 137 33.15 -4.36 -14.08
C GLU A 137 34.30 -4.40 -13.06
N ARG A 138 34.01 -4.24 -11.77
CA ARG A 138 35.02 -4.33 -10.70
C ARG A 138 35.67 -5.72 -10.61
N GLN A 139 34.89 -6.79 -10.74
CA GLN A 139 35.45 -8.15 -10.69
C GLN A 139 36.28 -8.48 -11.94
N SER A 140 35.85 -8.01 -13.11
CA SER A 140 36.60 -8.14 -14.36
C SER A 140 37.95 -7.42 -14.26
N GLN A 141 37.99 -6.20 -13.71
CA GLN A 141 39.23 -5.48 -13.45
C GLN A 141 40.17 -6.24 -12.49
N LYS A 142 39.63 -6.80 -11.40
CA LYS A 142 40.42 -7.63 -10.47
C LYS A 142 41.00 -8.87 -11.14
N LEU A 143 40.20 -9.56 -11.95
CA LEU A 143 40.65 -10.73 -12.69
C LEU A 143 41.77 -10.38 -13.67
N MET A 144 41.64 -9.27 -14.40
CA MET A 144 42.69 -8.76 -15.28
C MET A 144 43.98 -8.45 -14.52
N MET A 145 43.88 -7.83 -13.35
CA MET A 145 45.06 -7.57 -12.50
C MET A 145 45.74 -8.87 -12.04
N HIS A 146 44.98 -9.85 -11.58
CA HIS A 146 45.54 -11.15 -11.19
C HIS A 146 46.16 -11.89 -12.39
N ALA A 147 45.51 -11.88 -13.55
CA ALA A 147 46.05 -12.47 -14.77
C ALA A 147 47.37 -11.79 -15.19
N ALA A 148 47.48 -10.47 -15.05
CA ALA A 148 48.71 -9.74 -15.29
C ALA A 148 49.81 -10.13 -14.29
N SER A 149 49.49 -10.26 -13.00
CA SER A 149 50.44 -10.72 -11.99
C SER A 149 50.96 -12.14 -12.26
N VAL A 150 50.09 -13.07 -12.66
CA VAL A 150 50.50 -14.43 -13.03
C VAL A 150 51.44 -14.41 -14.23
N ARG A 151 51.14 -13.60 -15.26
CA ARG A 151 52.02 -13.45 -16.43
C ARG A 151 53.39 -12.90 -16.08
N LEU A 152 53.49 -11.98 -15.12
CA LEU A 152 54.78 -11.45 -14.65
C LEU A 152 55.63 -12.49 -13.92
N LEU A 153 54.99 -13.47 -13.30
CA LEU A 153 55.64 -14.56 -12.58
C LEU A 153 55.84 -15.81 -13.44
N ASP A 154 55.41 -15.79 -14.69
CA ASP A 154 55.57 -16.91 -15.62
C ASP A 154 57.06 -17.08 -15.96
N PRO A 155 57.69 -18.23 -15.63
CA PRO A 155 59.09 -18.50 -15.94
C PRO A 155 59.42 -18.30 -17.42
N VAL A 156 58.47 -18.58 -18.32
CA VAL A 156 58.66 -18.40 -19.77
C VAL A 156 58.88 -16.92 -20.11
N THR A 157 58.18 -16.00 -19.45
CA THR A 157 58.39 -14.55 -19.68
C THR A 157 59.72 -14.05 -19.11
N THR A 158 60.21 -14.67 -18.04
CA THR A 158 61.53 -14.37 -17.49
C THR A 158 62.63 -14.92 -18.40
N MET A 159 62.44 -16.14 -18.92
CA MET A 159 63.37 -16.77 -19.87
C MET A 159 63.42 -16.02 -21.20
N ALA A 160 62.28 -15.52 -21.70
CA ALA A 160 62.21 -14.68 -22.90
C ALA A 160 62.97 -13.35 -22.78
N ARG A 161 63.26 -12.88 -21.56
CA ARG A 161 64.11 -11.70 -21.30
C ARG A 161 65.61 -12.02 -21.29
N GLY A 162 66.01 -13.24 -21.68
CA GLY A 162 67.40 -13.66 -21.77
C GLY A 162 67.94 -14.37 -20.52
N TRP A 163 67.07 -14.74 -19.58
CA TRP A 163 67.44 -15.55 -18.43
C TRP A 163 67.36 -17.04 -18.78
N SER A 164 68.15 -17.87 -18.11
CA SER A 164 68.12 -19.32 -18.30
C SER A 164 68.00 -20.02 -16.94
N ILE A 165 67.51 -21.27 -16.96
CA ILE A 165 67.43 -22.12 -15.77
C ILE A 165 68.30 -23.34 -15.99
N THR A 166 69.33 -23.50 -15.17
CA THR A 166 70.24 -24.65 -15.22
C THR A 166 69.76 -25.76 -14.27
N ARG A 167 69.72 -26.99 -14.78
CA ARG A 167 69.36 -28.19 -14.02
C ARG A 167 70.49 -29.22 -14.05
N ASP A 168 70.60 -30.01 -12.99
CA ASP A 168 71.48 -31.18 -12.95
C ASP A 168 70.94 -32.35 -13.81
N SER A 169 71.69 -33.45 -13.88
CA SER A 169 71.29 -34.67 -14.59
C SER A 169 70.06 -35.38 -14.00
N ALA A 170 69.70 -35.07 -12.74
CA ALA A 170 68.51 -35.56 -12.07
C ALA A 170 67.28 -34.64 -12.25
N GLY A 171 67.44 -33.48 -12.90
CA GLY A 171 66.39 -32.50 -13.16
C GLY A 171 66.19 -31.44 -12.07
N ASN A 172 67.01 -31.44 -11.01
CA ASN A 172 66.96 -30.44 -9.94
C ASN A 172 67.56 -29.12 -10.40
N VAL A 173 66.98 -27.99 -9.97
CA VAL A 173 67.49 -26.65 -10.31
C VAL A 173 68.76 -26.38 -9.52
N VAL A 174 69.83 -26.06 -10.22
CA VAL A 174 71.10 -25.63 -9.64
C VAL A 174 70.94 -24.19 -9.18
N ARG A 175 71.14 -23.93 -7.88
CA ARG A 175 71.01 -22.57 -7.31
C ARG A 175 72.31 -22.04 -6.76
N SER A 176 73.24 -22.94 -6.43
CA SER A 176 74.55 -22.60 -5.88
C SER A 176 75.64 -23.30 -6.67
N ILE A 177 76.82 -22.71 -6.64
CA ILE A 177 78.01 -23.28 -7.25
C ILE A 177 78.44 -24.60 -6.58
N SER A 178 78.07 -24.77 -5.31
CA SER A 178 78.32 -25.98 -4.52
C SER A 178 77.51 -27.20 -4.98
N ASP A 179 76.47 -26.98 -5.80
CA ASP A 179 75.54 -28.03 -6.23
C ASP A 179 76.09 -28.83 -7.44
N ILE A 180 77.21 -28.40 -8.03
CA ILE A 180 77.81 -28.96 -9.23
C ILE A 180 79.28 -29.28 -8.99
N LYS A 181 79.77 -30.38 -9.59
CA LYS A 181 81.19 -30.74 -9.65
C LYS A 181 81.71 -30.74 -11.07
N LYS A 182 83.04 -30.63 -11.20
CA LYS A 182 83.74 -30.81 -12.47
C LYS A 182 83.46 -32.21 -13.04
N GLY A 183 82.98 -32.26 -14.27
CA GLY A 183 82.56 -33.47 -14.97
C GLY A 183 81.05 -33.70 -15.01
N ASP A 184 80.26 -32.95 -14.23
CA ASP A 184 78.80 -33.12 -14.23
C ASP A 184 78.17 -32.59 -15.52
N THR A 185 77.12 -33.28 -15.97
CA THR A 185 76.26 -32.82 -17.08
C THR A 185 75.15 -31.94 -16.53
N VAL A 186 74.99 -30.76 -17.12
CA VAL A 186 73.92 -29.82 -16.80
C VAL A 186 73.08 -29.52 -18.03
N VAL A 187 71.79 -29.25 -17.80
CA VAL A 187 70.84 -28.85 -18.83
C VAL A 187 70.39 -27.43 -18.57
N THR A 188 70.75 -26.52 -19.45
CA THR A 188 70.34 -25.12 -19.40
C THR A 188 69.11 -24.92 -20.28
N ALA A 189 67.98 -24.65 -19.67
CA ALA A 189 66.74 -24.33 -20.38
C ALA A 189 66.71 -22.83 -20.75
N LEU A 190 66.36 -22.55 -21.99
CA LEU A 190 66.14 -21.23 -22.60
C LEU A 190 64.67 -21.10 -23.04
N ALA A 191 64.29 -19.92 -23.50
CA ALA A 191 62.89 -19.63 -23.86
C ALA A 191 62.35 -20.51 -25.02
N ASP A 192 63.23 -20.98 -25.89
CA ASP A 192 62.92 -21.69 -27.13
C ASP A 192 63.49 -23.12 -27.19
N GLY A 193 64.23 -23.56 -26.16
CA GLY A 193 64.87 -24.87 -26.17
C GLY A 193 65.76 -25.14 -24.96
N SER A 194 66.56 -26.19 -25.03
CA SER A 194 67.51 -26.55 -23.98
C SER A 194 68.88 -26.88 -24.57
N ILE A 195 69.93 -26.57 -23.81
CA ILE A 195 71.32 -26.86 -24.13
C ILE A 195 71.85 -27.84 -23.08
N THR A 196 72.48 -28.92 -23.52
CA THR A 196 73.18 -29.86 -22.64
C THR A 196 74.67 -29.55 -22.65
N SER A 197 75.24 -29.34 -21.47
CA SER A 197 76.64 -28.94 -21.29
C SER A 197 77.32 -29.82 -20.25
N THR A 198 78.65 -29.97 -20.37
CA THR A 198 79.48 -30.66 -19.35
C THR A 198 80.36 -29.64 -18.64
N VAL A 199 80.48 -29.75 -17.32
CA VAL A 199 81.16 -28.74 -16.49
C VAL A 199 82.67 -29.01 -16.46
N GLU A 200 83.47 -28.14 -17.07
CA GLU A 200 84.93 -28.29 -17.10
C GLU A 200 85.66 -27.71 -15.86
N GLY A 201 84.99 -26.84 -15.11
CA GLY A 201 85.53 -26.18 -13.92
C GLY A 201 84.47 -25.34 -13.22
N VAL A 202 84.63 -25.20 -11.91
CA VAL A 202 83.73 -24.49 -11.01
C VAL A 202 84.61 -23.52 -10.19
N ALA A 203 84.31 -22.21 -10.20
CA ALA A 203 85.17 -21.16 -9.62
C ALA A 203 84.42 -20.31 -8.59
#